data_AF-A0A537NNN3-F1
#
_entry.id   AF-A0A537NNN3-F1
#
_cell.length_a   1.000
_cell.length_b   1.000
_cell.length_c   1.000
_cell.angle_alpha   90.00
_cell.angle_beta   90.00
_cell.angle_gamma   90.00
#
_symmetry.space_group_name_H-M   'P 1'
#
loop_
_entity.id
_entity.type
_entity.pdbx_description
1 polymer ?
#
loop_
_entity_poly.entity_id
_entity_poly.type
_entity_poly.pdbx_seq_one_letter_code
_entity_poly.pdbx_strand_id
1 'polypeptide(L)'
;NVFRMKLLGAEVVPALSGSRTLKDALNEALRDWVANIEDTFYCIGTVAGPHPYPEMVRDFQCVIGNETKKQMLQREGRLPSSLVAAIGGGSNAMGLFHPFLDDKDVEIYGVEAAGNGLNSGKHAASITGGRPGVLHGNRTYILMDDDGQITEAHSISAGLDYPGIGPEHAWLNDLKRVNYVSATDKEALEAFQLCCKLEGIIPALEPSHALAHAMKIAPKKPADHLMVICMSGRGDKDIFTVADHLGVTL
;
A
#
# COMPACT_ATOMS: atom_id res chain seq x y z
N ASN A 1 15.92 -0.97 -8.53
CA ASN A 1 15.46 0.45 -8.62
C ASN A 1 16.59 1.48 -8.57
N VAL A 2 17.53 1.40 -7.61
CA VAL A 2 18.64 2.38 -7.47
C VAL A 2 19.38 2.64 -8.79
N PHE A 3 19.79 1.58 -9.50
CA PHE A 3 20.51 1.73 -10.78
C PHE A 3 19.70 2.50 -11.84
N ARG A 4 18.39 2.23 -11.95
CA ARG A 4 17.49 2.93 -12.88
C ARG A 4 17.41 4.43 -12.57
N MET A 5 17.37 4.81 -11.29
CA MET A 5 17.35 6.22 -10.90
C MET A 5 18.63 6.94 -11.32
N LYS A 6 19.79 6.32 -11.07
CA LYS A 6 21.10 6.87 -11.49
C LYS A 6 21.23 7.00 -13.01
N LEU A 7 20.72 6.03 -13.77
CA LEU A 7 20.69 6.12 -15.24
C LEU A 7 19.84 7.29 -15.76
N LEU A 8 18.81 7.70 -15.02
CA LEU A 8 17.96 8.85 -15.35
C LEU A 8 18.55 10.20 -14.90
N GLY A 9 19.77 10.19 -14.33
CA GLY A 9 20.44 11.40 -13.86
C GLY A 9 20.06 11.83 -12.44
N ALA A 10 19.29 11.03 -11.70
CA ALA A 10 18.96 11.33 -10.32
C ALA A 10 20.12 11.02 -9.37
N GLU A 11 20.37 11.91 -8.42
CA GLU A 11 21.19 11.61 -7.25
C GLU A 11 20.43 10.69 -6.30
N VAL A 12 21.10 9.67 -5.76
CA VAL A 12 20.50 8.73 -4.82
C VAL A 12 21.27 8.80 -3.51
N VAL A 13 20.65 9.43 -2.52
CA VAL A 13 21.21 9.59 -1.18
C VAL A 13 20.64 8.50 -0.25
N PRO A 14 21.47 7.60 0.30
CA PRO A 14 20.99 6.57 1.21
C PRO A 14 20.66 7.16 2.59
N ALA A 15 19.49 6.84 3.14
CA ALA A 15 19.16 7.15 4.52
C ALA A 15 19.89 6.18 5.47
N LEU A 16 20.87 6.70 6.22
CA LEU A 16 21.71 5.90 7.12
C LEU A 16 21.21 5.89 8.57
N SER A 17 20.24 6.76 8.89
CA SER A 17 19.61 6.91 10.21
C SER A 17 18.55 5.85 10.47
N GLY A 18 18.28 5.58 11.74
CA GLY A 18 17.20 4.69 12.18
C GLY A 18 17.28 3.27 11.62
N SER A 19 16.12 2.77 11.19
CA SER A 19 15.92 1.44 10.62
C SER A 19 16.42 1.30 9.17
N ARG A 20 16.79 2.43 8.53
CA ARG A 20 17.25 2.50 7.14
C ARG A 20 16.20 2.00 6.14
N THR A 21 14.93 2.28 6.46
CA THR A 21 13.76 1.94 5.65
C THR A 21 13.04 3.20 5.16
N LEU A 22 11.84 3.04 4.60
CA LEU A 22 11.02 4.11 4.04
C LEU A 22 10.76 5.27 5.03
N LYS A 23 10.46 4.95 6.30
CA LYS A 23 10.22 5.97 7.34
C LYS A 23 11.42 6.90 7.51
N ASP A 24 12.64 6.37 7.51
CA ASP A 24 13.85 7.18 7.69
C ASP A 24 14.18 7.99 6.43
N ALA A 25 13.95 7.45 5.24
CA ALA A 25 14.06 8.21 3.99
C ALA A 25 13.09 9.39 3.92
N LEU A 26 11.85 9.23 4.41
CA LEU A 26 10.86 10.31 4.56
C LEU A 26 11.35 11.41 5.52
N ASN A 27 11.97 11.03 6.64
CA ASN A 27 12.51 11.98 7.60
C ASN A 27 13.64 12.82 7.00
N GLU A 28 14.60 12.20 6.31
CA GLU A 28 15.69 12.93 5.67
C GLU A 28 15.17 13.83 4.52
N ALA A 29 14.22 13.35 3.71
CA ALA A 29 13.63 14.15 2.64
C ALA A 29 12.86 15.38 3.16
N LEU A 30 12.13 15.25 4.27
CA LEU A 30 11.45 16.38 4.92
C LEU A 30 12.44 17.40 5.48
N ARG A 31 13.56 16.95 6.07
CA ARG A 31 14.61 17.86 6.56
C ARG A 31 15.28 18.62 5.43
N ASP A 32 15.60 17.94 4.34
CA ASP A 32 16.16 18.55 3.13
C ASP A 32 15.20 19.62 2.58
N TRP A 33 13.92 19.26 2.42
CA TRP A 33 12.92 20.19 1.90
C TRP A 33 12.77 21.45 2.76
N VAL A 34 12.79 21.32 4.09
CA VAL A 34 12.74 22.46 5.00
C VAL A 34 13.96 23.36 4.85
N ALA A 35 15.14 22.80 4.57
CA ALA A 35 16.37 23.56 4.36
C ALA A 35 16.41 24.26 2.99
N ASN A 36 15.74 23.71 1.97
CA ASN A 36 15.83 24.13 0.56
C ASN A 36 14.48 24.56 -0.04
N ILE A 37 13.57 25.10 0.77
CA ILE A 37 12.16 25.33 0.37
C ILE A 37 11.97 26.33 -0.78
N GLU A 38 12.94 27.20 -1.04
CA GLU A 38 12.85 28.26 -2.06
C GLU A 38 12.97 27.73 -3.49
N ASP A 39 13.73 26.64 -3.70
CA ASP A 39 14.04 26.09 -5.02
C ASP A 39 13.71 24.59 -5.16
N THR A 40 13.27 23.94 -4.08
CA THR A 40 13.01 22.51 -4.05
C THR A 40 11.52 22.20 -3.83
N PHE A 41 10.95 21.42 -4.75
CA PHE A 41 9.61 20.84 -4.58
C PHE A 41 9.70 19.43 -4.01
N TYR A 42 9.06 19.20 -2.86
CA TYR A 42 9.00 17.86 -2.27
C TYR A 42 7.92 16.99 -2.91
N CYS A 43 8.34 16.09 -3.79
CA CYS A 43 7.46 15.13 -4.45
C CYS A 43 7.21 13.90 -3.55
N ILE A 44 6.26 14.00 -2.62
CA ILE A 44 5.88 12.88 -1.76
C ILE A 44 5.19 11.75 -2.56
N GLY A 45 5.54 10.50 -2.27
CA GLY A 45 5.13 9.34 -3.05
C GLY A 45 3.81 8.67 -2.65
N THR A 46 3.06 9.21 -1.68
CA THR A 46 1.85 8.54 -1.16
C THR A 46 0.82 9.52 -0.59
N VAL A 47 -0.39 9.05 -0.29
CA VAL A 47 -1.51 9.84 0.25
C VAL A 47 -1.38 10.13 1.76
N ALA A 48 -0.16 10.36 2.22
CA ALA A 48 0.17 10.74 3.60
C ALA A 48 0.84 12.12 3.61
N GLY A 49 1.30 12.56 4.77
CA GLY A 49 1.93 13.87 4.92
C GLY A 49 0.93 15.01 5.12
N PRO A 50 1.41 16.26 5.30
CA PRO A 50 0.56 17.40 5.57
C PRO A 50 -0.31 17.76 4.35
N HIS A 51 -1.45 18.40 4.57
CA HIS A 51 -2.19 19.05 3.49
C HIS A 51 -1.25 20.03 2.75
N PRO A 52 -1.27 20.08 1.40
CA PRO A 52 -2.24 19.48 0.47
C PRO A 52 -1.90 18.09 -0.05
N TYR A 53 -0.83 17.45 0.42
CA TYR A 53 -0.31 16.23 -0.22
C TYR A 53 -1.27 15.04 -0.26
N PRO A 54 -1.98 14.64 0.81
CA PRO A 54 -2.92 13.53 0.74
C PRO A 54 -3.99 13.71 -0.34
N GLU A 55 -4.56 14.90 -0.42
CA GLU A 55 -5.60 15.28 -1.39
C GLU A 55 -5.04 15.31 -2.81
N MET A 56 -3.89 15.98 -2.99
CA MET A 56 -3.24 16.09 -4.29
C MET A 56 -2.84 14.72 -4.86
N VAL A 57 -2.23 13.85 -4.05
CA VAL A 57 -1.83 12.51 -4.49
C VAL A 57 -3.05 11.65 -4.80
N ARG A 58 -4.12 11.73 -3.99
CA ARG A 58 -5.39 11.04 -4.28
C ARG A 58 -5.93 11.47 -5.63
N ASP A 59 -6.05 12.77 -5.88
CA ASP A 59 -6.65 13.30 -7.10
C ASP A 59 -5.86 12.88 -8.34
N PHE A 60 -4.53 12.86 -8.26
CA PHE A 60 -3.69 12.32 -9.34
C PHE A 60 -3.85 10.81 -9.54
N GLN A 61 -4.19 10.05 -8.49
CA GLN A 61 -4.37 8.59 -8.56
C GLN A 61 -5.80 8.17 -8.91
N CYS A 62 -6.80 9.04 -8.76
CA CYS A 62 -8.22 8.77 -9.05
C CYS A 62 -8.49 8.28 -10.48
N VAL A 63 -7.55 8.51 -11.41
CA VAL A 63 -7.60 7.93 -12.76
C VAL A 63 -7.78 6.41 -12.73
N ILE A 64 -7.19 5.71 -11.76
CA ILE A 64 -7.29 4.25 -11.60
C ILE A 64 -8.74 3.81 -11.44
N GLY A 65 -9.45 4.39 -10.46
CA GLY A 65 -10.85 4.05 -10.19
C GLY A 65 -11.79 4.54 -11.29
N ASN A 66 -11.53 5.70 -11.88
CA ASN A 66 -12.32 6.25 -12.98
C ASN A 66 -12.28 5.34 -14.22
N GLU A 67 -11.08 4.89 -14.60
CA GLU A 67 -10.90 3.93 -15.69
C GLU A 67 -11.54 2.58 -15.36
N THR A 68 -11.34 2.08 -14.13
CA THR A 68 -11.94 0.82 -13.67
C THR A 68 -13.46 0.86 -13.78
N LYS A 69 -14.10 1.93 -13.30
CA LYS A 69 -15.57 2.09 -13.38
C LYS A 69 -16.06 2.04 -14.82
N LYS A 70 -15.39 2.77 -15.72
CA LYS A 70 -15.71 2.75 -17.16
C LYS A 70 -15.52 1.36 -17.77
N GLN A 71 -14.42 0.69 -17.46
CA GLN A 71 -14.11 -0.64 -17.98
C GLN A 71 -15.08 -1.71 -17.48
N MET A 72 -15.49 -1.63 -16.21
CA MET A 72 -16.49 -2.53 -15.62
C MET A 72 -17.85 -2.39 -16.30
N LEU A 73 -18.32 -1.17 -16.52
CA LEU A 73 -19.55 -0.94 -17.26
C LEU A 73 -19.46 -1.44 -18.71
N GLN A 74 -18.31 -1.27 -19.36
CA GLN A 74 -18.10 -1.73 -20.74
C GLN A 74 -18.04 -3.25 -20.87
N ARG A 75 -17.39 -3.95 -19.92
CA ARG A 75 -17.16 -5.40 -19.99
C ARG A 75 -18.29 -6.22 -19.37
N GLU A 76 -18.82 -5.75 -18.25
CA GLU A 76 -19.74 -6.52 -17.40
C GLU A 76 -21.14 -5.88 -17.31
N GLY A 77 -21.34 -4.68 -17.87
CA GLY A 77 -22.62 -3.98 -17.85
C GLY A 77 -23.05 -3.48 -16.46
N ARG A 78 -22.21 -3.61 -15.44
CA ARG A 78 -22.48 -3.22 -14.05
C ARG A 78 -21.20 -2.88 -13.29
N LEU A 79 -21.35 -2.31 -12.10
CA LEU A 79 -20.26 -2.05 -11.16
C LEU A 79 -19.72 -3.38 -10.57
N PRO A 80 -18.45 -3.40 -10.11
CA PRO A 80 -17.90 -4.55 -9.39
C PRO A 80 -18.62 -4.73 -8.05
N SER A 81 -18.72 -5.97 -7.60
CA SER A 81 -19.25 -6.29 -6.27
C SER A 81 -18.24 -5.93 -5.17
N SER A 82 -16.93 -6.04 -5.45
CA SER A 82 -15.90 -5.61 -4.51
C SER A 82 -14.62 -5.08 -5.15
N LEU A 83 -13.95 -4.16 -4.46
CA LEU A 83 -12.62 -3.64 -4.76
C LEU A 83 -11.61 -4.10 -3.71
N VAL A 84 -10.40 -4.48 -4.12
CA VAL A 84 -9.32 -4.90 -3.21
C VAL A 84 -8.02 -4.21 -3.61
N ALA A 85 -7.31 -3.60 -2.66
CA ALA A 85 -6.00 -3.01 -2.91
C ALA A 85 -5.08 -3.14 -1.69
N ALA A 86 -3.77 -3.25 -1.94
CA ALA A 86 -2.77 -3.32 -0.88
C ALA A 86 -2.43 -1.92 -0.36
N ILE A 87 -2.13 -1.83 0.93
CA ILE A 87 -2.00 -0.56 1.65
C ILE A 87 -0.68 -0.50 2.41
N GLY A 88 0.20 0.39 1.95
CA GLY A 88 1.29 0.97 2.74
C GLY A 88 0.86 2.37 3.17
N GLY A 89 1.35 3.42 2.49
CA GLY A 89 0.80 4.78 2.68
C GLY A 89 -0.61 4.99 2.07
N GLY A 90 -1.00 4.19 1.07
CA GLY A 90 -2.39 4.09 0.59
C GLY A 90 -2.70 4.65 -0.81
N SER A 91 -1.74 5.20 -1.56
CA SER A 91 -2.03 5.95 -2.80
C SER A 91 -2.74 5.14 -3.90
N ASN A 92 -2.26 3.93 -4.20
CA ASN A 92 -2.91 3.05 -5.18
C ASN A 92 -4.34 2.69 -4.77
N ALA A 93 -4.54 2.42 -3.47
CA ALA A 93 -5.82 2.02 -2.91
C ALA A 93 -6.81 3.18 -2.98
N MET A 94 -6.41 4.38 -2.54
CA MET A 94 -7.28 5.54 -2.62
C MET A 94 -7.62 5.91 -4.07
N GLY A 95 -6.65 5.81 -5.00
CA GLY A 95 -6.89 6.03 -6.42
C GLY A 95 -7.94 5.09 -7.02
N LEU A 96 -7.96 3.82 -6.58
CA LEU A 96 -9.00 2.86 -6.95
C LEU A 96 -10.33 3.14 -6.25
N PHE A 97 -10.31 3.41 -4.94
CA PHE A 97 -11.50 3.44 -4.10
C PHE A 97 -12.30 4.74 -4.23
N HIS A 98 -11.63 5.88 -4.35
CA HIS A 98 -12.26 7.19 -4.24
C HIS A 98 -13.45 7.37 -5.19
N PRO A 99 -13.38 6.99 -6.49
CA PRO A 99 -14.52 7.07 -7.39
C PRO A 99 -15.72 6.18 -7.03
N PHE A 100 -15.57 5.21 -6.11
CA PHE A 100 -16.61 4.26 -5.70
C PHE A 100 -17.13 4.51 -4.28
N LEU A 101 -16.67 5.54 -3.57
CA LEU A 101 -17.05 5.76 -2.17
C LEU A 101 -18.56 5.98 -1.99
N ASP A 102 -19.24 6.59 -2.97
CA ASP A 102 -20.70 6.77 -2.94
C ASP A 102 -21.50 5.54 -3.39
N ASP A 103 -20.86 4.56 -4.03
CA ASP A 103 -21.49 3.30 -4.47
C ASP A 103 -21.56 2.31 -3.30
N LYS A 104 -22.57 2.48 -2.43
CA LYS A 104 -22.69 1.76 -1.15
C LYS A 104 -22.74 0.23 -1.26
N ASP A 105 -23.18 -0.29 -2.41
CA ASP A 105 -23.25 -1.73 -2.66
C ASP A 105 -21.88 -2.33 -3.04
N VAL A 106 -20.88 -1.49 -3.32
CA VAL A 106 -19.52 -1.92 -3.62
C VAL A 106 -18.74 -2.10 -2.32
N GLU A 107 -18.41 -3.35 -1.99
CA GLU A 107 -17.53 -3.67 -0.87
C GLU A 107 -16.10 -3.20 -1.19
N ILE A 108 -15.44 -2.55 -0.24
CA ILE A 108 -14.07 -2.06 -0.44
C ILE A 108 -13.16 -2.67 0.62
N TYR A 109 -12.04 -3.27 0.19
CA TYR A 109 -11.08 -3.94 1.04
C TYR A 109 -9.68 -3.35 0.88
N GLY A 110 -9.17 -2.79 1.97
CA GLY A 110 -7.80 -2.33 2.09
C GLY A 110 -6.93 -3.35 2.82
N VAL A 111 -5.87 -3.85 2.19
CA VAL A 111 -5.06 -4.94 2.74
C VAL A 111 -3.71 -4.42 3.24
N GLU A 112 -3.54 -4.36 4.56
CA GLU A 112 -2.28 -4.01 5.21
C GLU A 112 -1.33 -5.22 5.32
N ALA A 113 -0.03 -4.97 5.43
CA ALA A 113 0.94 -6.04 5.65
C ALA A 113 0.96 -6.46 7.12
N ALA A 114 0.62 -7.73 7.38
CA ALA A 114 0.73 -8.34 8.71
C ALA A 114 2.13 -8.86 9.01
N GLY A 115 3.09 -8.77 8.08
CA GLY A 115 4.46 -9.26 8.28
C GLY A 115 4.50 -10.73 8.73
N ASN A 116 5.09 -10.98 9.90
CA ASN A 116 5.14 -12.31 10.53
C ASN A 116 3.86 -12.67 11.31
N GLY A 117 2.81 -11.87 11.19
CA GLY A 117 1.55 -11.95 11.92
C GLY A 117 1.40 -10.81 12.93
N LEU A 118 0.16 -10.33 13.14
CA LEU A 118 -0.14 -9.19 14.00
C LEU A 118 0.38 -9.37 15.44
N ASN A 119 0.24 -10.57 16.00
CA ASN A 119 0.66 -10.87 17.38
C ASN A 119 2.19 -10.93 17.56
N SER A 120 2.96 -10.92 16.47
CA SER A 120 4.42 -10.98 16.53
C SER A 120 5.07 -9.64 16.87
N GLY A 121 4.31 -8.54 16.79
CA GLY A 121 4.86 -7.17 16.81
C GLY A 121 5.69 -6.79 15.57
N LYS A 122 5.82 -7.70 14.59
CA LYS A 122 6.55 -7.48 13.33
C LYS A 122 5.56 -7.43 12.17
N HIS A 123 4.89 -6.29 12.03
CA HIS A 123 3.92 -6.00 10.97
C HIS A 123 3.94 -4.52 10.58
N ALA A 124 3.26 -4.16 9.50
CA ALA A 124 3.04 -2.77 9.07
C ALA A 124 1.54 -2.39 9.04
N ALA A 125 0.69 -3.17 9.71
CA ALA A 125 -0.74 -2.94 9.80
C ALA A 125 -1.12 -1.84 10.80
N SER A 126 -1.05 -0.58 10.36
CA SER A 126 -1.25 0.62 11.18
C SER A 126 -2.70 0.81 11.65
N ILE A 127 -3.69 0.49 10.82
CA ILE A 127 -5.10 0.56 11.21
C ILE A 127 -5.45 -0.59 12.15
N THR A 128 -4.98 -1.80 11.82
CA THR A 128 -5.35 -3.00 12.58
C THR A 128 -4.65 -3.11 13.94
N GLY A 129 -3.36 -2.75 14.00
CA GLY A 129 -2.53 -2.90 15.20
C GLY A 129 -1.99 -1.61 15.79
N GLY A 130 -2.32 -0.45 15.21
CA GLY A 130 -1.89 0.86 15.68
C GLY A 130 -2.99 1.63 16.42
N ARG A 131 -2.70 2.90 16.67
CA ARG A 131 -3.63 3.85 17.32
C ARG A 131 -3.48 5.27 16.75
N PRO A 132 -4.48 6.15 16.91
CA PRO A 132 -4.39 7.53 16.42
C PRO A 132 -3.22 8.31 17.02
N GLY A 133 -2.44 8.98 16.17
CA GLY A 133 -1.31 9.82 16.54
C GLY A 133 -0.94 10.81 15.43
N VAL A 134 0.22 11.46 15.55
CA VAL A 134 0.72 12.43 14.55
C VAL A 134 2.09 11.96 14.07
N LEU A 135 2.22 11.75 12.77
CA LEU A 135 3.47 11.34 12.13
C LEU A 135 3.60 12.03 10.77
N HIS A 136 4.81 12.46 10.42
CA HIS A 136 5.13 13.07 9.12
C HIS A 136 4.18 14.19 8.67
N GLY A 137 3.58 14.94 9.60
CA GLY A 137 2.74 16.11 9.30
C GLY A 137 1.25 15.82 9.15
N ASN A 138 0.76 14.60 9.42
CA ASN A 138 -0.68 14.30 9.48
C ASN A 138 -1.09 13.56 10.76
N ARG A 139 -2.33 13.80 11.20
CA ARG A 139 -2.98 13.03 12.25
C ARG A 139 -3.64 11.80 11.63
N THR A 140 -3.24 10.60 12.05
CA THR A 140 -3.64 9.32 11.42
C THR A 140 -3.42 8.14 12.37
N TYR A 141 -3.71 6.92 11.94
CA TYR A 141 -3.33 5.70 12.65
C TYR A 141 -1.85 5.38 12.44
N ILE A 142 -1.14 5.07 13.52
CA ILE A 142 0.28 4.76 13.52
C ILE A 142 0.61 3.62 14.47
N LEU A 143 1.66 2.87 14.15
CA LEU A 143 2.29 1.91 15.05
C LEU A 143 3.17 2.67 16.05
N MET A 144 2.81 2.61 17.33
CA MET A 144 3.57 3.23 18.40
C MET A 144 3.42 2.46 19.71
N ASP A 145 4.44 2.52 20.57
CA ASP A 145 4.40 1.99 21.92
C ASP A 145 3.54 2.84 22.86
N ASP A 146 3.45 2.46 24.15
CA ASP A 146 2.61 3.16 25.13
C ASP A 146 3.06 4.60 25.40
N ASP A 147 4.36 4.88 25.27
CA ASP A 147 4.95 6.22 25.42
C ASP A 147 4.78 7.10 24.17
N GLY A 148 4.19 6.54 23.11
CA GLY A 148 3.93 7.23 21.85
C GLY A 148 5.15 7.29 20.92
N GLN A 149 6.18 6.47 21.16
CA GLN A 149 7.31 6.33 20.25
C GLN A 149 6.92 5.44 19.08
N ILE A 150 7.32 5.84 17.86
CA ILE A 150 7.01 5.11 16.64
C ILE A 150 7.69 3.74 16.67
N THR A 151 6.90 2.69 16.53
CA THR A 151 7.41 1.32 16.40
C THR A 151 7.88 1.08 14.97
N GLU A 152 8.95 0.31 14.81
CA GLU A 152 9.42 -0.09 13.48
C GLU A 152 8.39 -1.03 12.84
N ALA A 153 7.99 -0.68 11.61
CA ALA A 153 7.16 -1.54 10.79
C ALA A 153 7.97 -2.73 10.28
N HIS A 154 7.26 -3.78 9.83
CA HIS A 154 7.89 -4.89 9.15
C HIS A 154 6.97 -5.50 8.09
N SER A 155 7.51 -5.69 6.90
CA SER A 155 6.93 -6.51 5.83
C SER A 155 8.04 -7.02 4.92
N ILE A 156 7.83 -8.17 4.28
CA ILE A 156 8.68 -8.62 3.16
C ILE A 156 8.62 -7.63 1.97
N SER A 157 7.53 -6.87 1.87
CA SER A 157 7.31 -5.90 0.81
C SER A 157 7.74 -4.51 1.24
N ALA A 158 8.87 -4.03 0.73
CA ALA A 158 9.41 -2.71 1.08
C ALA A 158 8.41 -1.54 0.86
N GLY A 159 7.53 -1.62 -0.14
CA GLY A 159 6.51 -0.58 -0.38
C GLY A 159 5.35 -0.56 0.63
N LEU A 160 5.19 -1.60 1.45
CA LEU A 160 4.19 -1.66 2.53
C LEU A 160 4.81 -1.45 3.91
N ASP A 161 6.14 -1.43 4.01
CA ASP A 161 6.89 -1.30 5.25
C ASP A 161 6.89 0.15 5.78
N TYR A 162 5.73 0.59 6.26
CA TYR A 162 5.49 1.94 6.76
C TYR A 162 4.63 1.91 8.03
N PRO A 163 5.04 2.56 9.14
CA PRO A 163 4.33 2.48 10.41
C PRO A 163 3.14 3.43 10.53
N GLY A 164 2.69 4.04 9.43
CA GLY A 164 1.53 4.92 9.42
C GLY A 164 0.63 4.67 8.23
N ILE A 165 -0.41 5.49 8.11
CA ILE A 165 -1.35 5.42 6.98
C ILE A 165 -1.82 6.82 6.55
N GLY A 166 -2.24 6.97 5.30
CA GLY A 166 -2.89 8.21 4.83
C GLY A 166 -4.11 8.60 5.67
N PRO A 167 -4.33 9.90 5.96
CA PRO A 167 -5.37 10.33 6.89
C PRO A 167 -6.80 10.08 6.36
N GLU A 168 -7.00 10.07 5.05
CA GLU A 168 -8.30 9.75 4.45
C GLU A 168 -8.64 8.25 4.61
N HIS A 169 -7.64 7.36 4.59
CA HIS A 169 -7.87 5.95 4.94
C HIS A 169 -8.28 5.78 6.41
N ALA A 170 -7.63 6.50 7.33
CA ALA A 170 -8.02 6.54 8.74
C ALA A 170 -9.48 7.00 8.92
N TRP A 171 -9.87 8.08 8.23
CA TRP A 171 -11.25 8.57 8.25
C TRP A 171 -12.24 7.55 7.68
N LEU A 172 -11.91 6.89 6.57
CA LEU A 172 -12.75 5.84 5.96
C LEU A 172 -12.88 4.60 6.85
N ASN A 173 -11.86 4.28 7.66
CA ASN A 173 -11.90 3.23 8.66
C ASN A 173 -12.90 3.57 9.78
N ASP A 174 -12.82 4.79 10.31
CA ASP A 174 -13.70 5.26 11.39
C ASP A 174 -15.17 5.29 10.93
N LEU A 175 -15.41 5.69 9.68
CA LEU A 175 -16.71 5.62 9.03
C LEU A 175 -17.17 4.21 8.65
N LYS A 176 -16.27 3.21 8.72
CA LYS A 176 -16.51 1.84 8.28
C LYS A 176 -16.95 1.74 6.81
N ARG A 177 -16.50 2.68 5.97
CA ARG A 177 -16.77 2.65 4.53
C ARG A 177 -15.86 1.66 3.81
N VAL A 178 -14.63 1.51 4.31
CA VAL A 178 -13.63 0.56 3.81
C VAL A 178 -13.35 -0.48 4.88
N ASN A 179 -13.26 -1.74 4.48
CA ASN A 179 -12.87 -2.85 5.35
C ASN A 179 -11.34 -2.99 5.31
N TYR A 180 -10.67 -2.62 6.39
CA TYR A 180 -9.23 -2.84 6.53
C TYR A 180 -8.97 -4.23 7.10
N VAL A 181 -8.17 -4.98 6.37
CA VAL A 181 -7.79 -6.36 6.65
C VAL A 181 -6.29 -6.48 6.48
N SER A 182 -5.73 -7.64 6.76
CA SER A 182 -4.30 -7.85 6.60
C SER A 182 -3.95 -9.20 5.99
N ALA A 183 -2.76 -9.26 5.40
CA ALA A 183 -2.15 -10.46 4.85
C ALA A 183 -0.70 -10.58 5.35
N THR A 184 -0.30 -11.77 5.77
CA THR A 184 1.06 -12.07 6.20
C THR A 184 2.01 -12.20 5.02
N ASP A 185 3.31 -12.10 5.29
CA ASP A 185 4.35 -12.27 4.27
C ASP A 185 4.23 -13.64 3.57
N LYS A 186 3.88 -14.68 4.34
CA LYS A 186 3.64 -16.03 3.81
C LYS A 186 2.44 -16.06 2.84
N GLU A 187 1.31 -15.49 3.24
CA GLU A 187 0.12 -15.42 2.39
C GLU A 187 0.40 -14.64 1.10
N ALA A 188 1.14 -13.53 1.18
CA ALA A 188 1.53 -12.74 0.02
C ALA A 188 2.46 -13.50 -0.93
N LEU A 189 3.44 -14.25 -0.41
CA LEU A 189 4.34 -15.07 -1.23
C LEU A 189 3.63 -16.24 -1.92
N GLU A 190 2.65 -16.86 -1.25
CA GLU A 190 1.81 -17.90 -1.86
C GLU A 190 0.98 -17.32 -3.00
N ALA A 191 0.39 -16.13 -2.80
CA ALA A 191 -0.38 -15.44 -3.84
C ALA A 191 0.48 -14.98 -5.02
N PHE A 192 1.69 -14.48 -4.76
CA PHE A 192 2.69 -14.15 -5.78
C PHE A 192 2.97 -15.36 -6.68
N GLN A 193 3.32 -16.49 -6.08
CA GLN A 193 3.67 -17.71 -6.81
C GLN A 193 2.48 -18.25 -7.61
N LEU A 194 1.28 -18.19 -7.04
CA LEU A 194 0.07 -18.65 -7.72
C LEU A 194 -0.25 -17.78 -8.94
N CYS A 195 -0.17 -16.45 -8.80
CA CYS A 195 -0.39 -15.52 -9.91
C CYS A 195 0.61 -15.75 -11.04
N CYS A 196 1.90 -15.91 -10.72
CA CYS A 196 2.93 -16.27 -11.70
C CYS A 196 2.59 -17.57 -12.44
N LYS A 197 2.17 -18.61 -11.70
CA LYS A 197 1.94 -19.94 -12.27
C LYS A 197 0.67 -20.02 -13.12
N LEU A 198 -0.40 -19.37 -12.69
CA LEU A 198 -1.71 -19.50 -13.34
C LEU A 198 -1.92 -18.47 -14.44
N GLU A 199 -1.46 -17.23 -14.22
CA GLU A 199 -1.77 -16.10 -15.11
C GLU A 199 -0.56 -15.61 -15.92
N GLY A 200 0.65 -16.13 -15.64
CA GLY A 200 1.88 -15.68 -16.30
C GLY A 200 2.22 -14.22 -16.00
N ILE A 201 1.65 -13.66 -14.93
CA ILE A 201 1.90 -12.30 -14.46
C ILE A 201 2.81 -12.38 -13.25
N ILE A 202 3.89 -11.60 -13.24
CA ILE A 202 4.77 -11.46 -12.08
C ILE A 202 4.36 -10.19 -11.31
N PRO A 203 3.52 -10.30 -10.27
CA PRO A 203 3.08 -9.15 -9.49
C PRO A 203 4.21 -8.63 -8.61
N ALA A 204 4.19 -7.35 -8.24
CA ALA A 204 5.03 -6.91 -7.12
C ALA A 204 4.55 -7.56 -5.80
N LEU A 205 5.41 -7.62 -4.79
CA LEU A 205 5.02 -8.16 -3.48
C LEU A 205 3.91 -7.32 -2.83
N GLU A 206 3.80 -6.02 -3.16
CA GLU A 206 2.74 -5.14 -2.68
C GLU A 206 1.34 -5.64 -3.11
N PRO A 207 0.94 -5.68 -4.41
CA PRO A 207 -0.37 -6.19 -4.83
C PRO A 207 -0.56 -7.68 -4.56
N SER A 208 0.51 -8.44 -4.30
CA SER A 208 0.39 -9.84 -3.87
C SER A 208 -0.32 -9.97 -2.51
N HIS A 209 -0.25 -8.96 -1.64
CA HIS A 209 -1.07 -8.91 -0.42
C HIS A 209 -2.57 -8.78 -0.73
N ALA A 210 -2.91 -7.94 -1.71
CA ALA A 210 -4.29 -7.79 -2.17
C ALA A 210 -4.83 -9.10 -2.79
N LEU A 211 -4.01 -9.76 -3.62
CA LEU A 211 -4.31 -11.07 -4.18
C LEU A 211 -4.52 -12.13 -3.09
N ALA A 212 -3.67 -12.16 -2.07
CA ALA A 212 -3.80 -13.11 -0.97
C ALA A 212 -5.15 -12.96 -0.26
N HIS A 213 -5.58 -11.73 0.00
CA HIS A 213 -6.91 -11.49 0.57
C HIS A 213 -8.03 -11.91 -0.37
N ALA A 214 -7.93 -11.56 -1.65
CA ALA A 214 -8.90 -11.94 -2.67
C ALA A 214 -9.07 -13.47 -2.74
N MET A 215 -7.98 -14.23 -2.77
CA MET A 215 -7.99 -15.69 -2.76
C MET A 215 -8.68 -16.29 -1.53
N LYS A 216 -8.58 -15.61 -0.37
CA LYS A 216 -9.22 -16.03 0.88
C LYS A 216 -10.73 -15.80 0.91
N ILE A 217 -11.21 -14.74 0.25
CA ILE A 217 -12.63 -14.36 0.28
C ILE A 217 -13.41 -14.84 -0.94
N ALA A 218 -12.78 -14.97 -2.11
CA ALA A 218 -13.46 -15.35 -3.35
C ALA A 218 -14.23 -16.68 -3.25
N PRO A 219 -13.71 -17.76 -2.61
CA PRO A 219 -14.46 -19.02 -2.45
C PRO A 219 -15.73 -18.91 -1.59
N LYS A 220 -15.90 -17.80 -0.86
CA LYS A 220 -17.03 -17.54 0.03
C LYS A 220 -18.06 -16.60 -0.61
N LYS A 221 -17.80 -16.11 -1.82
CA LYS A 221 -18.69 -15.21 -2.55
C LYS A 221 -19.54 -15.99 -3.56
N PRO A 222 -20.68 -15.43 -3.99
CA PRO A 222 -21.46 -15.98 -5.10
C PRO A 222 -20.61 -16.15 -6.37
N ALA A 223 -20.97 -17.11 -7.22
CA ALA A 223 -20.25 -17.38 -8.46
C ALA A 223 -20.24 -16.20 -9.44
N ASP A 224 -21.22 -15.30 -9.35
CA ASP A 224 -21.33 -14.07 -10.13
C ASP A 224 -20.75 -12.84 -9.41
N HIS A 225 -20.04 -13.00 -8.29
CA HIS A 225 -19.40 -11.88 -7.60
C HIS A 225 -18.23 -11.33 -8.41
N LEU A 226 -18.31 -10.06 -8.80
CA LEU A 226 -17.25 -9.41 -9.59
C LEU A 226 -16.27 -8.70 -8.65
N MET A 227 -15.01 -9.11 -8.69
CA MET A 227 -13.94 -8.54 -7.88
C MET A 227 -12.91 -7.84 -8.76
N VAL A 228 -12.56 -6.61 -8.40
CA VAL A 228 -11.43 -5.89 -8.99
C VAL A 228 -10.31 -5.79 -7.97
N ILE A 229 -9.10 -6.13 -8.38
CA ILE A 229 -7.90 -6.08 -7.57
C ILE A 229 -6.95 -5.05 -8.18
N CYS A 230 -6.46 -4.11 -7.37
CA CYS A 230 -5.45 -3.14 -7.81
C CYS A 230 -4.10 -3.83 -7.97
N MET A 231 -3.72 -4.16 -9.21
CA MET A 231 -2.39 -4.66 -9.55
C MET A 231 -1.38 -3.51 -9.62
N SER A 232 -1.05 -2.94 -8.45
CA SER A 232 -0.34 -1.66 -8.30
C SER A 232 1.10 -1.64 -8.82
N GLY A 233 1.68 -2.78 -9.17
CA GLY A 233 3.03 -2.86 -9.73
C GLY A 233 3.42 -4.26 -10.18
N ARG A 234 4.52 -4.32 -10.93
CA ARG A 234 5.15 -5.56 -11.41
C ARG A 234 6.36 -5.95 -10.55
N GLY A 235 6.60 -7.25 -10.45
CA GLY A 235 7.53 -7.84 -9.50
C GLY A 235 8.98 -7.97 -9.93
N ASP A 236 9.42 -7.36 -11.05
CA ASP A 236 10.82 -7.44 -11.48
C ASP A 236 11.80 -7.03 -10.38
N LYS A 237 11.40 -6.04 -9.56
CA LYS A 237 12.21 -5.54 -8.43
C LYS A 237 12.33 -6.55 -7.28
N ASP A 238 11.38 -7.47 -7.17
CA ASP A 238 11.21 -8.37 -6.02
C ASP A 238 11.79 -9.77 -6.30
N ILE A 239 12.19 -10.07 -7.54
CA ILE A 239 12.68 -11.40 -7.94
C ILE A 239 13.79 -11.92 -7.03
N PHE A 240 14.77 -11.08 -6.69
CA PHE A 240 15.87 -11.48 -5.81
C PHE A 240 15.39 -11.75 -4.38
N THR A 241 14.54 -10.88 -3.82
CA THR A 241 13.95 -11.08 -2.49
C THR A 241 13.11 -12.35 -2.42
N VAL A 242 12.33 -12.63 -3.46
CA VAL A 242 11.52 -13.84 -3.56
C VAL A 242 12.42 -15.07 -3.68
N ALA A 243 13.45 -15.02 -4.54
CA ALA A 243 14.38 -16.14 -4.71
C ALA A 243 15.10 -16.47 -3.40
N ASP A 244 15.63 -15.48 -2.70
CA ASP A 244 16.27 -15.65 -1.40
C ASP A 244 15.31 -16.30 -0.39
N HIS A 245 14.06 -15.83 -0.33
CA HIS A 245 13.06 -16.38 0.58
C HIS A 245 12.65 -17.82 0.22
N LEU A 246 12.65 -18.16 -1.06
CA LEU A 246 12.39 -19.52 -1.55
C LEU A 246 13.62 -20.44 -1.47
N GLY A 247 14.77 -19.93 -1.02
CA GLY A 247 16.03 -20.68 -0.94
C GLY A 247 16.65 -20.97 -2.31
N VAL A 248 16.38 -20.12 -3.31
CA VAL A 248 16.92 -20.21 -4.67
C VAL A 248 18.05 -19.19 -4.83
N THR A 249 19.26 -19.65 -5.13
CA THR A 249 20.37 -18.76 -5.50
C THR A 249 20.25 -18.36 -6.98
N LEU A 250 20.26 -17.05 -7.26
CA LEU A 250 20.23 -16.46 -8.61
C LEU A 250 21.60 -15.93 -9.06
#